data_AF-A0A212F4M1-F1
#
_entry.id   AF-A0A212F4M1-F1
#
_cell.length_a   1.000
_cell.length_b   1.000
_cell.length_c   1.000
_cell.angle_alpha   90.00
_cell.angle_beta   90.00
_cell.angle_gamma   90.00
#
_symmetry.space_group_name_H-M   'P 1'
#
loop_
_entity.id
_entity.type
_entity.pdbx_description
1 polymer ?
#
loop_
_entity_poly.entity_id
_entity_poly.type
_entity_poly.pdbx_seq_one_letter_code
_entity_poly.pdbx_strand_id
1 'polypeptide(L)'
;MSGECDFVSFYQELGCTAIPNDDNTTCPKEFDCPDLHPNPNMCYYRGVEYADRATIPMDLVKNPCALGCVCSIDSGPRFDCAAVDCVENFDPDKQECIYTFSLDSCCSTGEVCGKDAVASLKTCEADGKTYKEGQYFEPANSRKKCVCTADWNGCYDDPTTCSDINCGLEIYNQKNIMDKCAPVFVKNAKSCPFSFQCPSAKTKIIKGINLRGIQSQCVFGNLTLNVGDEVVGDDSCTKCSCEVPPFMTCVKTTYSCPN
;
A
#
# COMPACT_ATOMS: atom_id res chain seq x y z
N MET A 1 4.66 -12.88 18.49
CA MET A 1 3.69 -13.41 17.52
C MET A 1 3.69 -12.49 16.32
N SER A 2 4.62 -12.72 15.39
CA SER A 2 4.77 -11.99 14.13
C SER A 2 4.04 -12.81 13.06
N GLY A 3 2.75 -12.54 12.85
CA GLY A 3 1.88 -13.44 12.10
C GLY A 3 0.63 -12.79 11.55
N GLU A 4 0.71 -11.51 11.18
CA GLU A 4 -0.23 -10.95 10.22
C GLU A 4 0.45 -10.98 8.86
N CYS A 5 -0.25 -11.48 7.84
CA CYS A 5 0.23 -11.43 6.47
C CYS A 5 0.17 -9.99 5.97
N ASP A 6 1.18 -9.19 6.35
CA ASP A 6 1.24 -7.73 6.19
C ASP A 6 1.23 -7.27 4.71
N PHE A 7 1.27 -8.21 3.76
CA PHE A 7 1.35 -7.98 2.30
C PHE A 7 0.03 -8.26 1.57
N VAL A 8 -1.03 -8.69 2.26
CA VAL A 8 -2.31 -9.04 1.63
C VAL A 8 -2.94 -7.85 0.90
N SER A 9 -2.79 -6.63 1.43
CA SER A 9 -3.30 -5.41 0.78
C SER A 9 -2.70 -5.18 -0.60
N PHE A 10 -1.41 -5.49 -0.77
CA PHE A 10 -0.75 -5.40 -2.07
C PHE A 10 -1.41 -6.29 -3.11
N TYR A 11 -1.68 -7.55 -2.76
CA TYR A 11 -2.37 -8.48 -3.65
C TYR A 11 -3.82 -8.10 -3.93
N GLN A 12 -4.55 -7.67 -2.90
CA GLN A 12 -5.96 -7.26 -3.03
C GLN A 12 -6.12 -6.04 -3.94
N GLU A 13 -5.22 -5.06 -3.82
CA GLU A 13 -5.25 -3.87 -4.66
C GLU A 13 -4.95 -4.17 -6.14
N LEU A 14 -4.10 -5.18 -6.41
CA LEU A 14 -3.85 -5.70 -7.76
C LEU A 14 -4.99 -6.59 -8.30
N GLY A 15 -6.07 -6.78 -7.53
CA GLY A 15 -7.19 -7.62 -7.93
C GLY A 15 -6.94 -9.12 -7.79
N CYS A 16 -5.90 -9.52 -7.05
CA CYS A 16 -5.64 -10.94 -6.78
C CYS A 16 -6.59 -11.51 -5.71
N THR A 17 -6.88 -12.80 -5.82
CA THR A 17 -7.73 -13.54 -4.90
C THR A 17 -6.91 -14.49 -4.03
N ALA A 18 -7.12 -14.47 -2.72
CA ALA A 18 -6.42 -15.35 -1.80
C ALA A 18 -6.86 -16.81 -1.96
N ILE A 19 -5.91 -17.73 -2.08
CA ILE A 19 -6.15 -19.17 -1.99
C ILE A 19 -5.88 -19.61 -0.54
N PRO A 20 -6.89 -20.09 0.19
CA PRO A 20 -6.75 -20.44 1.60
C PRO A 20 -5.76 -21.60 1.81
N ASN A 21 -5.17 -21.64 2.99
CA ASN A 21 -4.36 -22.76 3.44
C ASN A 21 -5.26 -23.77 4.20
N ASP A 22 -4.98 -25.06 4.09
CA ASP A 22 -5.72 -26.11 4.81
C ASP A 22 -5.37 -26.09 6.31
N ASP A 23 -4.19 -25.59 6.64
CA ASP A 23 -3.78 -25.34 8.01
C ASP A 23 -4.36 -23.99 8.49
N ASN A 24 -4.82 -23.94 9.74
CA ASN A 24 -5.44 -22.79 10.41
C ASN A 24 -4.47 -21.60 10.64
N THR A 25 -3.58 -21.34 9.69
CA THR A 25 -2.62 -20.24 9.64
C THR A 25 -3.28 -18.97 9.12
N THR A 26 -2.93 -17.83 9.68
CA THR A 26 -3.46 -16.49 9.31
C THR A 26 -3.14 -16.05 7.87
N CYS A 27 -2.24 -16.74 7.19
CA CYS A 27 -1.75 -16.40 5.85
C CYS A 27 -2.30 -17.36 4.79
N PRO A 28 -2.75 -16.86 3.62
CA PRO A 28 -3.13 -17.72 2.52
C PRO A 28 -1.94 -18.55 2.03
N LYS A 29 -2.25 -19.64 1.34
CA LYS A 29 -1.26 -20.50 0.70
C LYS A 29 -0.56 -19.75 -0.43
N GLU A 30 -1.34 -19.08 -1.26
CA GLU A 30 -0.90 -18.31 -2.42
C GLU A 30 -2.02 -17.33 -2.83
N PHE A 31 -1.74 -16.47 -3.80
CA PHE A 31 -2.75 -15.65 -4.46
C PHE A 31 -2.87 -16.02 -5.94
N ASP A 32 -4.11 -16.04 -6.42
CA ASP A 32 -4.41 -16.08 -7.84
C ASP A 32 -4.56 -14.64 -8.36
N CYS A 33 -3.64 -14.21 -9.21
CA CYS A 33 -3.63 -12.86 -9.75
C CYS A 33 -4.12 -12.86 -11.19
N PRO A 34 -4.84 -11.80 -11.64
CA PRO A 34 -5.11 -11.62 -13.05
C PRO A 34 -3.80 -11.47 -13.83
N ASP A 35 -3.87 -11.54 -15.16
CA ASP A 35 -2.71 -11.22 -16.00
C ASP A 35 -2.39 -9.72 -15.84
N LEU A 36 -1.38 -9.42 -15.02
CA LEU A 36 -1.02 -8.06 -14.65
C LEU A 36 -0.21 -7.43 -15.78
N HIS A 37 -0.84 -6.47 -16.45
CA HIS A 37 -0.23 -5.56 -17.42
C HIS A 37 0.35 -6.28 -18.67
N PRO A 38 -0.47 -7.06 -19.40
CA PRO A 38 0.01 -7.94 -20.47
C PRO A 38 0.56 -7.22 -21.71
N ASN A 39 0.16 -5.96 -21.94
CA ASN A 39 0.60 -5.18 -23.07
C ASN A 39 1.54 -4.05 -22.62
N PRO A 40 2.83 -4.07 -23.00
CA PRO A 40 3.79 -3.03 -22.61
C PRO A 40 3.52 -1.66 -23.26
N ASN A 41 2.55 -1.56 -24.17
CA ASN A 41 2.15 -0.31 -24.83
C ASN A 41 0.82 0.26 -24.31
N MET A 42 0.32 -0.25 -23.19
CA MET A 42 -0.93 0.21 -22.58
C MET A 42 -0.70 0.43 -21.09
N CYS A 43 -1.35 1.44 -20.53
CA CYS A 43 -1.43 1.56 -19.08
C CYS A 43 -2.62 0.77 -18.55
N TYR A 44 -2.49 0.20 -17.36
CA TYR A 44 -3.57 -0.55 -16.72
C TYR A 44 -3.94 0.01 -15.37
N TYR A 45 -5.23 0.15 -15.12
CA TYR A 45 -5.75 0.45 -13.79
C TYR A 45 -6.98 -0.39 -13.50
N ARG A 46 -6.87 -1.24 -12.48
CA ARG A 46 -7.92 -2.14 -11.98
C ARG A 46 -8.48 -3.04 -13.07
N GLY A 47 -7.60 -3.60 -13.90
CA GLY A 47 -7.94 -4.48 -15.01
C GLY A 47 -8.48 -3.76 -16.27
N VAL A 48 -8.53 -2.43 -16.29
CA VAL A 48 -8.90 -1.64 -17.46
C VAL A 48 -7.66 -1.14 -18.17
N GLU A 49 -7.60 -1.31 -19.50
CA GLU A 49 -6.53 -0.81 -20.34
C GLU A 49 -6.78 0.64 -20.80
N TYR A 50 -5.70 1.42 -20.86
CA TYR A 50 -5.69 2.83 -21.26
C TYR A 50 -4.59 3.02 -22.30
N ALA A 51 -4.98 3.56 -23.46
CA ALA A 51 -4.02 3.93 -24.51
C ALA A 51 -3.19 5.14 -24.09
N ASP A 52 -2.09 5.39 -24.80
CA ASP A 52 -1.27 6.58 -24.58
C ASP A 52 -2.13 7.86 -24.61
N ARG A 53 -1.87 8.76 -23.66
CA ARG A 53 -2.63 10.00 -23.40
C ARG A 53 -4.08 9.83 -22.94
N ALA A 54 -4.59 8.62 -22.76
CA ALA A 54 -5.90 8.42 -22.16
C ALA A 54 -5.88 8.79 -20.68
N THR A 55 -7.00 9.34 -20.19
CA THR A 55 -7.15 9.75 -18.79
C THR A 55 -7.97 8.72 -18.02
N ILE A 56 -7.65 8.53 -16.74
CA ILE A 56 -8.53 7.77 -15.84
C ILE A 56 -9.67 8.71 -15.39
N PRO A 57 -10.94 8.32 -15.56
CA PRO A 57 -12.06 9.06 -14.95
C PRO A 57 -11.87 9.17 -13.43
N MET A 58 -12.00 10.39 -12.90
CA MET A 58 -11.69 10.68 -11.48
C MET A 58 -12.56 9.88 -10.50
N ASP A 59 -13.79 9.55 -10.86
CA ASP A 59 -14.71 8.75 -10.06
C ASP A 59 -14.28 7.26 -9.94
N LEU A 60 -13.39 6.80 -10.82
CA LEU A 60 -12.83 5.44 -10.76
C LEU A 60 -11.56 5.36 -9.91
N VAL A 61 -10.86 6.48 -9.71
CA VAL A 61 -9.62 6.55 -8.95
C VAL A 61 -9.90 6.39 -7.46
N LYS A 62 -9.32 5.35 -6.85
CA LYS A 62 -9.50 5.04 -5.41
C LYS A 62 -8.45 5.67 -4.51
N ASN A 63 -7.27 6.00 -5.04
CA ASN A 63 -6.28 6.75 -4.28
C ASN A 63 -6.64 8.25 -4.36
N PRO A 64 -7.01 8.91 -3.25
CA PRO A 64 -7.47 10.29 -3.29
C PRO A 64 -6.36 11.30 -3.64
N CYS A 65 -5.09 10.89 -3.55
CA CYS A 65 -3.93 11.68 -3.92
C CYS A 65 -3.54 11.55 -5.40
N ALA A 66 -4.20 10.68 -6.15
CA ALA A 66 -3.96 10.51 -7.58
C ALA A 66 -4.95 11.37 -8.38
N LEU A 67 -4.55 12.61 -8.70
CA LEU A 67 -5.40 13.57 -9.41
C LEU A 67 -5.02 13.69 -10.88
N GLY A 68 -6.02 13.64 -11.78
CA GLY A 68 -5.84 13.93 -13.20
C GLY A 68 -4.85 13.02 -13.92
N CYS A 69 -4.85 11.73 -13.59
CA CYS A 69 -3.88 10.76 -14.10
C CYS A 69 -4.05 10.50 -15.60
N VAL A 70 -2.94 10.58 -16.33
CA VAL A 70 -2.86 10.36 -17.79
C VAL A 70 -1.88 9.23 -18.08
N CYS A 71 -2.27 8.29 -18.95
CA CYS A 71 -1.39 7.25 -19.42
C CYS A 71 -0.25 7.83 -20.27
N SER A 72 0.97 7.35 -20.03
CA SER A 72 2.18 7.70 -20.74
C SER A 72 2.97 6.43 -21.01
N ILE A 73 3.39 6.21 -22.26
CA ILE A 73 4.14 5.00 -22.67
C ILE A 73 5.59 5.29 -23.10
N ASP A 74 5.99 6.56 -23.14
CA ASP A 74 7.28 7.01 -23.71
C ASP A 74 8.52 6.35 -23.06
N SER A 75 8.45 6.03 -21.77
CA SER A 75 9.53 5.37 -21.00
C SER A 75 9.07 4.05 -20.38
N GLY A 76 8.07 3.42 -21.00
CA GLY A 76 7.29 2.32 -20.44
C GLY A 76 5.95 2.83 -19.88
N PRO A 77 4.94 1.95 -19.78
CA PRO A 77 3.59 2.32 -19.40
C PRO A 77 3.54 2.74 -17.93
N ARG A 78 3.01 3.94 -17.70
CA ARG A 78 2.82 4.54 -16.37
C ARG A 78 1.72 5.59 -16.41
N PHE A 79 1.17 5.92 -15.24
CA PHE A 79 0.32 7.08 -15.12
C PHE A 79 1.11 8.28 -14.59
N ASP A 80 1.04 9.38 -15.33
CA ASP A 80 1.51 10.69 -14.89
C ASP A 80 0.30 11.43 -14.29
N CYS A 81 0.32 11.66 -12.98
CA CYS A 81 -0.74 12.38 -12.24
C CYS A 81 -0.23 13.74 -11.76
N ALA A 82 -1.15 14.65 -11.45
CA ALA A 82 -0.81 15.93 -10.84
C ALA A 82 -0.17 15.72 -9.46
N ALA A 83 0.91 16.45 -9.19
CA ALA A 83 1.47 16.54 -7.85
C ALA A 83 0.48 17.23 -6.92
N VAL A 84 0.26 16.65 -5.74
CA VAL A 84 -0.64 17.19 -4.72
C VAL A 84 0.21 17.69 -3.56
N ASP A 85 0.22 19.00 -3.37
CA ASP A 85 0.88 19.66 -2.26
C ASP A 85 -0.16 19.99 -1.17
N CYS A 86 -0.13 19.23 -0.08
CA CYS A 86 -1.04 19.44 1.04
C CYS A 86 -0.56 20.58 1.95
N VAL A 87 -1.46 21.52 2.27
CA VAL A 87 -1.15 22.73 3.05
C VAL A 87 -0.57 22.39 4.44
N GLU A 88 -1.06 21.32 5.06
CA GLU A 88 -0.62 20.84 6.36
C GLU A 88 0.86 20.45 6.42
N ASN A 89 1.49 20.16 5.27
CA ASN A 89 2.91 19.82 5.21
C ASN A 89 3.81 21.07 5.30
N PHE A 90 3.29 22.26 5.00
CA PHE A 90 4.05 23.50 5.05
C PHE A 90 4.00 24.19 6.41
N ASP A 91 2.97 23.89 7.21
CA ASP A 91 2.80 24.40 8.57
C ASP A 91 2.28 23.26 9.49
N PRO A 92 3.16 22.30 9.85
CA PRO A 92 2.77 21.14 10.66
C PRO A 92 2.53 21.50 12.13
N ASP A 93 3.13 22.60 12.60
CA ASP A 93 3.12 23.03 14.01
C ASP A 93 2.19 24.22 14.23
N LYS A 94 1.11 24.33 13.44
CA LYS A 94 0.17 25.45 13.51
C LYS A 94 -0.42 25.54 14.92
N GLN A 95 0.01 26.55 15.67
CA GLN A 95 -0.37 26.68 17.07
C GLN A 95 -1.88 26.88 17.19
N GLU A 96 -2.49 26.10 18.08
CA GLU A 96 -3.91 26.17 18.43
C GLU A 96 -4.89 25.84 17.29
N CYS A 97 -4.43 25.22 16.21
CA CYS A 97 -5.28 24.72 15.14
C CYS A 97 -5.14 23.20 14.98
N ILE A 98 -6.20 22.55 14.48
CA ILE A 98 -6.13 21.18 13.98
C ILE A 98 -6.64 21.14 12.55
N TYR A 99 -5.99 20.34 11.71
CA TYR A 99 -6.50 20.03 10.38
C TYR A 99 -7.61 18.99 10.45
N THR A 100 -8.62 19.18 9.60
CA THR A 100 -9.77 18.29 9.46
C THR A 100 -9.77 17.66 8.08
N PHE A 101 -10.30 16.44 7.97
CA PHE A 101 -10.22 15.61 6.79
C PHE A 101 -11.58 15.01 6.46
N SER A 102 -11.75 14.65 5.19
CA SER A 102 -12.83 13.78 4.73
C SER A 102 -12.24 12.44 4.33
N LEU A 103 -13.08 11.39 4.24
CA LEU A 103 -12.62 10.05 3.87
C LEU A 103 -11.94 10.01 2.50
N ASP A 104 -12.48 10.72 1.54
CA ASP A 104 -12.03 10.71 0.15
C ASP A 104 -11.05 11.85 -0.17
N SER A 105 -10.54 12.57 0.83
CA SER A 105 -9.55 13.62 0.60
C SER A 105 -8.12 13.13 0.81
N CYS A 106 -7.24 13.54 -0.11
CA CYS A 106 -5.80 13.38 0.03
C CYS A 106 -5.26 14.26 1.16
N CYS A 107 -5.62 15.54 1.11
CA CYS A 107 -5.20 16.56 2.07
C CYS A 107 -6.33 16.93 3.02
N SER A 108 -6.01 17.82 3.96
CA SER A 108 -6.98 18.49 4.81
C SER A 108 -8.05 19.22 3.99
N THR A 109 -9.30 19.12 4.43
CA THR A 109 -10.46 19.81 3.84
C THR A 109 -10.81 21.10 4.58
N GLY A 110 -10.16 21.34 5.71
CA GLY A 110 -10.36 22.53 6.52
C GLY A 110 -9.57 22.45 7.83
N GLU A 111 -9.80 23.41 8.71
CA GLU A 111 -9.16 23.48 10.02
C GLU A 111 -10.08 24.05 11.08
N VAL A 112 -9.83 23.69 12.34
CA VAL A 112 -10.49 24.28 13.51
C VAL A 112 -9.41 24.94 14.37
N CYS A 113 -9.54 26.24 14.60
CA CYS A 113 -8.56 27.06 15.32
C CYS A 113 -9.13 27.69 16.58
N GLY A 114 -8.27 27.86 17.58
CA GLY A 114 -8.55 28.48 18.87
C GLY A 114 -8.80 27.44 19.97
N LYS A 115 -8.24 27.68 21.16
CA LYS A 115 -8.29 26.73 22.29
C LYS A 115 -9.72 26.28 22.64
N ASP A 116 -10.66 27.21 22.72
CA ASP A 116 -12.03 26.91 23.12
C ASP A 116 -12.76 26.08 22.05
N ALA A 117 -12.59 26.44 20.78
CA ALA A 117 -13.16 25.70 19.66
C ALA A 117 -12.61 24.27 19.62
N VAL A 118 -11.29 24.12 19.70
CA VAL A 118 -10.58 22.84 19.68
C VAL A 118 -10.86 21.99 20.95
N ALA A 119 -11.19 22.62 22.08
CA ALA A 119 -11.62 21.93 23.30
C ALA A 119 -13.09 21.48 23.26
N SER A 120 -13.93 22.15 22.46
CA SER A 120 -15.35 21.80 22.30
C SER A 120 -15.62 20.64 21.33
N LEU A 121 -14.62 20.26 20.54
CA LEU A 121 -14.72 19.15 19.59
C LEU A 121 -14.97 17.83 20.31
N LYS A 122 -15.84 17.00 19.72
CA LYS A 122 -16.01 15.62 20.17
C LYS A 122 -14.72 14.83 19.94
N THR A 123 -14.60 13.71 20.64
CA THR A 123 -13.42 12.85 20.56
C THR A 123 -13.79 11.41 20.28
N CYS A 124 -12.92 10.73 19.54
CA CYS A 124 -12.97 9.31 19.26
C CYS A 124 -11.82 8.61 19.97
N GLU A 125 -12.04 7.40 20.46
CA GLU A 125 -10.97 6.53 20.95
C GLU A 125 -10.76 5.38 19.96
N ALA A 126 -9.51 5.17 19.55
CA ALA A 126 -9.10 4.05 18.71
C ALA A 126 -7.69 3.61 19.12
N ASP A 127 -7.51 2.30 19.34
CA ASP A 127 -6.23 1.68 19.74
C ASP A 127 -5.54 2.35 20.94
N GLY A 128 -6.33 2.81 21.92
CA GLY A 128 -5.83 3.49 23.12
C GLY A 128 -5.33 4.91 22.87
N LYS A 129 -5.61 5.50 21.70
CA LYS A 129 -5.35 6.90 21.36
C LYS A 129 -6.66 7.67 21.23
N THR A 130 -6.62 8.95 21.60
CA THR A 130 -7.75 9.87 21.47
C THR A 130 -7.53 10.78 20.26
N TYR A 131 -8.53 10.84 19.40
CA TYR A 131 -8.58 11.69 18.22
C TYR A 131 -9.69 12.72 18.37
N LYS A 132 -9.49 13.93 17.87
CA LYS A 132 -10.52 14.97 17.83
C LYS A 132 -11.33 14.87 16.56
N GLU A 133 -12.58 15.32 16.63
CA GLU A 133 -13.48 15.40 15.50
C GLU A 133 -12.82 16.07 14.28
N GLY A 134 -12.93 15.43 13.13
CA GLY A 134 -12.31 15.82 11.87
C GLY A 134 -10.89 15.27 11.65
N GLN A 135 -10.19 14.78 12.67
CA GLN A 135 -8.89 14.13 12.46
C GLN A 135 -9.06 12.75 11.83
N TYR A 136 -8.13 12.37 10.95
CA TYR A 136 -8.04 11.00 10.47
C TYR A 136 -7.09 10.16 11.34
N PHE A 137 -7.24 8.84 11.27
CA PHE A 137 -6.36 7.87 11.89
C PHE A 137 -6.36 6.56 11.11
N GLU A 138 -5.31 5.76 11.30
CA GLU A 138 -5.19 4.42 10.71
C GLU A 138 -5.20 3.41 11.86
N PRO A 139 -6.32 2.68 12.07
CA PRO A 139 -6.38 1.72 13.14
C PRO A 139 -5.39 0.57 12.92
N ALA A 140 -4.74 0.15 14.00
CA ALA A 140 -3.80 -0.96 14.01
C ALA A 140 -4.45 -2.21 13.42
N ASN A 141 -3.72 -2.89 12.53
CA ASN A 141 -4.13 -4.16 11.91
C ASN A 141 -5.42 -4.07 11.06
N SER A 142 -5.98 -2.88 10.82
CA SER A 142 -7.23 -2.71 10.06
C SER A 142 -7.02 -2.48 8.56
N ARG A 143 -5.84 -1.97 8.15
CA ARG A 143 -5.56 -1.52 6.76
C ARG A 143 -6.55 -0.47 6.24
N LYS A 144 -7.15 0.28 7.17
CA LYS A 144 -8.15 1.31 6.89
C LYS A 144 -7.66 2.68 7.31
N LYS A 145 -8.19 3.70 6.66
CA LYS A 145 -8.15 5.09 7.10
C LYS A 145 -9.54 5.45 7.60
N CYS A 146 -9.61 5.96 8.81
CA CYS A 146 -10.86 6.41 9.43
C CYS A 146 -10.80 7.91 9.73
N VAL A 147 -11.95 8.57 9.76
CA VAL A 147 -12.10 9.96 10.22
C VAL A 147 -12.90 9.94 11.52
N CYS A 148 -12.40 10.63 12.54
CA CYS A 148 -13.13 10.82 13.78
C CYS A 148 -14.33 11.74 13.54
N THR A 149 -15.54 11.22 13.72
CA THR A 149 -16.78 11.99 13.57
C THR A 149 -17.53 12.09 14.89
N ALA A 150 -18.47 13.03 14.94
CA ALA A 150 -19.37 13.22 16.08
C ALA A 150 -20.20 11.98 16.46
N ASP A 151 -20.38 11.06 15.51
CA ASP A 151 -21.20 9.84 15.60
C ASP A 151 -20.34 8.56 15.69
N TRP A 152 -19.04 8.71 15.96
CA TRP A 152 -18.11 7.58 16.10
C TRP A 152 -18.61 6.54 17.11
N ASN A 153 -18.81 5.32 16.63
CA ASN A 153 -19.34 4.20 17.40
C ASN A 153 -18.29 3.12 17.71
N GLY A 154 -17.03 3.33 17.32
CA GLY A 154 -15.95 2.34 17.47
C GLY A 154 -15.92 1.25 16.40
N CYS A 155 -16.70 1.36 15.33
CA CYS A 155 -16.76 0.37 14.25
C CYS A 155 -15.85 0.77 13.08
N TYR A 156 -14.87 -0.08 12.76
CA TYR A 156 -13.98 0.12 11.59
C TYR A 156 -14.62 -0.29 10.26
N ASP A 157 -15.76 -1.00 10.28
CA ASP A 157 -16.45 -1.47 9.08
C ASP A 157 -17.49 -0.48 8.56
N ASP A 158 -17.70 0.65 9.25
CA ASP A 158 -18.61 1.69 8.81
C ASP A 158 -18.01 2.47 7.62
N PRO A 159 -18.58 2.33 6.40
CA PRO A 159 -18.03 2.98 5.20
C PRO A 159 -18.22 4.50 5.19
N THR A 160 -19.01 5.06 6.11
CA THR A 160 -19.21 6.50 6.25
C THR A 160 -18.12 7.18 7.09
N THR A 161 -17.38 6.40 7.89
CA THR A 161 -16.30 6.89 8.75
C THR A 161 -14.96 6.22 8.52
N CYS A 162 -14.91 5.11 7.76
CA CYS A 162 -13.69 4.38 7.43
C CYS A 162 -13.68 3.91 5.97
N SER A 163 -12.51 3.92 5.35
CA SER A 163 -12.28 3.38 4.00
C SER A 163 -10.99 2.55 3.97
N ASP A 164 -10.91 1.62 3.02
CA ASP A 164 -9.68 0.85 2.81
C ASP A 164 -8.59 1.75 2.22
N ILE A 165 -7.35 1.59 2.69
CA ILE A 165 -6.21 2.33 2.16
C ILE A 165 -5.89 1.80 0.76
N ASN A 166 -5.90 2.70 -0.24
CA ASN A 166 -5.47 2.41 -1.60
C ASN A 166 -4.11 3.07 -1.87
N CYS A 167 -3.08 2.29 -2.12
CA CYS A 167 -1.71 2.74 -2.28
C CYS A 167 -1.43 3.34 -3.66
N GLY A 168 -2.36 3.19 -4.61
CA GLY A 168 -2.17 3.60 -6.00
C GLY A 168 -1.10 2.75 -6.71
N LEU A 169 -1.02 1.45 -6.41
CA LEU A 169 0.03 0.56 -6.92
C LEU A 169 0.14 0.58 -8.44
N GLU A 170 -0.98 0.38 -9.14
CA GLU A 170 -0.99 0.38 -10.60
C GLU A 170 -0.80 1.78 -11.19
N ILE A 171 -1.09 2.84 -10.43
CA ILE A 171 -0.89 4.23 -10.83
C ILE A 171 0.60 4.58 -10.79
N TYR A 172 1.25 4.34 -9.65
CA TYR A 172 2.60 4.81 -9.37
C TYR A 172 3.70 3.78 -9.64
N ASN A 173 3.37 2.48 -9.69
CA ASN A 173 4.35 1.39 -9.70
C ASN A 173 4.16 0.40 -10.86
N GLN A 174 3.48 0.81 -11.93
CA GLN A 174 3.17 -0.06 -13.07
C GLN A 174 4.41 -0.76 -13.64
N LYS A 175 5.47 -0.01 -13.91
CA LYS A 175 6.73 -0.56 -14.39
C LYS A 175 7.30 -1.62 -13.45
N ASN A 176 7.26 -1.38 -12.13
CA ASN A 176 7.75 -2.33 -11.14
C ASN A 176 6.93 -3.62 -11.11
N ILE A 177 5.61 -3.52 -11.31
CA ILE A 177 4.71 -4.68 -11.38
C ILE A 177 5.00 -5.49 -12.65
N MET A 178 5.11 -4.85 -13.82
CA MET A 178 5.48 -5.51 -15.07
C MET A 178 6.85 -6.21 -14.99
N ASP A 179 7.83 -5.53 -14.41
CA ASP A 179 9.19 -6.04 -14.23
C ASP A 179 9.27 -7.08 -13.09
N LYS A 180 8.12 -7.45 -12.49
CA LYS A 180 7.99 -8.41 -11.40
C LYS A 180 8.94 -8.13 -10.25
N CYS A 181 9.09 -6.85 -9.91
CA CYS A 181 9.88 -6.40 -8.78
C CYS A 181 9.14 -6.70 -7.48
N ALA A 182 9.88 -7.01 -6.42
CA ALA A 182 9.32 -7.33 -5.13
C ALA A 182 8.90 -6.05 -4.39
N PRO A 183 7.65 -5.93 -3.88
CA PRO A 183 7.27 -4.84 -3.00
C PRO A 183 8.12 -4.86 -1.72
N VAL A 184 8.57 -3.69 -1.29
CA VAL A 184 9.33 -3.49 -0.05
C VAL A 184 8.46 -2.81 0.99
N PHE A 185 8.24 -3.49 2.10
CA PHE A 185 7.52 -2.98 3.27
C PHE A 185 8.50 -2.59 4.37
N VAL A 186 8.17 -1.57 5.15
CA VAL A 186 8.91 -1.30 6.39
C VAL A 186 8.33 -2.16 7.49
N LYS A 187 9.18 -2.74 8.32
CA LYS A 187 8.76 -3.55 9.47
C LYS A 187 7.78 -2.75 10.33
N ASN A 188 6.61 -3.34 10.60
CA ASN A 188 5.49 -2.73 11.31
C ASN A 188 4.76 -1.60 10.56
N ALA A 189 5.18 -1.22 9.35
CA ALA A 189 4.39 -0.39 8.45
C ALA A 189 3.44 -1.31 7.69
N LYS A 190 2.18 -1.32 8.12
CA LYS A 190 1.13 -2.15 7.54
C LYS A 190 0.33 -1.26 6.63
N SER A 191 0.38 -1.49 5.31
CA SER A 191 -0.67 -1.17 4.31
C SER A 191 -0.06 -1.08 2.91
N CYS A 192 0.93 -0.21 2.73
CA CYS A 192 1.51 0.09 1.42
C CYS A 192 3.00 -0.23 1.36
N PRO A 193 3.49 -0.82 0.25
CA PRO A 193 4.91 -0.88 0.00
C PRO A 193 5.46 0.54 -0.15
N PHE A 194 6.59 0.83 0.48
CA PHE A 194 7.23 2.15 0.37
C PHE A 194 8.13 2.25 -0.86
N SER A 195 8.60 1.10 -1.38
CA SER A 195 9.41 1.02 -2.60
C SER A 195 9.31 -0.37 -3.20
N PHE A 196 9.99 -0.59 -4.32
CA PHE A 196 10.11 -1.89 -4.98
C PHE A 196 11.58 -2.24 -5.18
N GLN A 197 11.93 -3.50 -4.96
CA GLN A 197 13.24 -4.03 -5.24
C GLN A 197 13.17 -4.85 -6.53
N CYS A 198 13.93 -4.46 -7.54
CA CYS A 198 14.07 -5.23 -8.77
C CYS A 198 15.33 -6.11 -8.72
N PRO A 199 15.39 -7.21 -9.51
CA PRO A 199 16.62 -7.97 -9.67
C PRO A 199 17.76 -7.10 -10.23
N SER A 200 18.97 -7.37 -9.79
CA SER A 200 20.19 -6.73 -10.30
C SER A 200 21.27 -7.78 -10.56
N ALA A 201 22.36 -7.39 -11.22
CA ALA A 201 23.49 -8.29 -11.47
C ALA A 201 24.14 -8.85 -10.18
N LYS A 202 23.86 -8.25 -9.03
CA LYS A 202 24.42 -8.66 -7.73
C LYS A 202 23.44 -9.46 -6.87
N THR A 203 22.21 -9.66 -7.35
CA THR A 203 21.20 -10.48 -6.69
C THR A 203 21.75 -11.87 -6.43
N LYS A 204 21.76 -12.29 -5.16
CA LYS A 204 22.15 -13.64 -4.75
C LYS A 204 20.94 -14.36 -4.17
N ILE A 205 20.75 -15.60 -4.61
CA ILE A 205 19.69 -16.48 -4.11
C ILE A 205 20.29 -17.33 -3.00
N ILE A 206 19.63 -17.33 -1.85
CA ILE A 206 19.91 -18.23 -0.73
C ILE A 206 18.77 -19.24 -0.70
N LYS A 207 19.10 -20.52 -0.91
CA LYS A 207 18.11 -21.59 -0.83
C LYS A 207 17.67 -21.78 0.61
N GLY A 208 16.37 -21.68 0.84
CA GLY A 208 15.79 -21.90 2.15
C GLY A 208 15.05 -23.23 2.25
N ILE A 209 14.40 -23.43 3.39
CA ILE A 209 13.60 -24.63 3.66
C ILE A 209 12.14 -24.26 3.52
N ASN A 210 11.42 -25.01 2.69
CA ASN A 210 9.98 -24.88 2.54
C ASN A 210 9.25 -25.54 3.71
N LEU A 211 9.16 -24.83 4.83
CA LEU A 211 8.50 -25.32 6.04
C LEU A 211 6.98 -25.49 5.88
N ARG A 212 6.36 -24.81 4.89
CA ARG A 212 4.91 -24.84 4.65
C ARG A 212 4.49 -25.92 3.63
N GLY A 213 5.44 -26.61 3.00
CA GLY A 213 5.15 -27.61 1.97
C GLY A 213 4.46 -27.07 0.71
N ILE A 214 4.52 -25.75 0.47
CA ILE A 214 3.83 -25.09 -0.64
C ILE A 214 4.63 -25.24 -1.92
N GLN A 215 4.07 -25.91 -2.93
CA GLN A 215 4.75 -26.19 -4.20
C GLN A 215 4.83 -24.98 -5.13
N SER A 216 3.95 -24.00 -4.96
CA SER A 216 3.90 -22.78 -5.74
C SER A 216 5.15 -21.93 -5.56
N GLN A 217 5.45 -21.08 -6.54
CA GLN A 217 6.71 -20.36 -6.62
C GLN A 217 6.47 -18.85 -6.74
N CYS A 218 7.40 -18.08 -6.17
CA CYS A 218 7.42 -16.63 -6.34
C CYS A 218 8.23 -16.23 -7.58
N VAL A 219 7.85 -15.11 -8.19
CA VAL A 219 8.58 -14.46 -9.26
C VAL A 219 9.38 -13.26 -8.75
N PHE A 220 10.55 -13.04 -9.37
CA PHE A 220 11.41 -11.88 -9.14
C PHE A 220 12.12 -11.52 -10.44
N GLY A 221 11.53 -10.60 -11.20
CA GLY A 221 11.83 -10.43 -12.64
C GLY A 221 11.66 -11.75 -13.39
N ASN A 222 12.75 -12.22 -14.00
CA ASN A 222 12.77 -13.48 -14.74
C ASN A 222 13.15 -14.69 -13.87
N LEU A 223 13.39 -14.50 -12.58
CA LEU A 223 13.73 -15.57 -11.65
C LEU A 223 12.47 -16.18 -11.04
N THR A 224 12.51 -17.48 -10.81
CA THR A 224 11.49 -18.23 -10.09
C THR A 224 12.10 -18.84 -8.85
N LEU A 225 11.47 -18.63 -7.69
CA LEU A 225 11.98 -19.00 -6.38
C LEU A 225 10.95 -19.87 -5.64
N ASN A 226 11.44 -20.89 -4.94
CA ASN A 226 10.57 -21.75 -4.14
C ASN A 226 10.19 -21.04 -2.84
N VAL A 227 9.02 -21.39 -2.29
CA VAL A 227 8.66 -20.93 -0.93
C VAL A 227 9.76 -21.31 0.07
N GLY A 228 10.21 -20.31 0.82
CA GLY A 228 11.35 -20.40 1.74
C GLY A 228 12.67 -19.84 1.17
N ASP A 229 12.82 -19.72 -0.15
CA ASP A 229 14.03 -19.10 -0.73
C ASP A 229 14.09 -17.61 -0.40
N GLU A 230 15.33 -17.11 -0.24
CA GLU A 230 15.62 -15.72 0.06
C GLU A 230 16.48 -15.08 -1.03
N VAL A 231 16.33 -13.77 -1.19
CA VAL A 231 17.16 -12.96 -2.07
C VAL A 231 17.87 -11.90 -1.23
N VAL A 232 19.18 -11.83 -1.41
CA VAL A 232 20.01 -10.78 -0.83
C VAL A 232 20.52 -9.89 -1.96
N GLY A 233 20.20 -8.60 -1.86
CA GLY A 233 20.67 -7.55 -2.77
C GLY A 233 21.92 -6.84 -2.24
N ASP A 234 22.09 -5.59 -2.67
CA ASP A 234 23.17 -4.70 -2.21
C ASP A 234 22.92 -4.15 -0.80
N ASP A 235 21.66 -3.94 -0.42
CA ASP A 235 21.27 -3.36 0.86
C ASP A 235 21.11 -4.45 1.94
N SER A 236 22.01 -4.47 2.92
CA SER A 236 21.96 -5.42 4.04
C SER A 236 20.73 -5.27 4.94
N CYS A 237 20.05 -4.12 4.91
CA CYS A 237 18.86 -3.85 5.71
C CYS A 237 17.56 -4.34 5.07
N THR A 238 17.60 -4.74 3.80
CA THR A 238 16.44 -5.21 3.05
C THR A 238 16.53 -6.72 2.85
N LYS A 239 15.58 -7.44 3.45
CA LYS A 239 15.50 -8.89 3.32
C LYS A 239 14.32 -9.25 2.43
N CYS A 240 14.57 -9.98 1.35
CA CYS A 240 13.52 -10.45 0.46
C CYS A 240 13.37 -11.97 0.58
N SER A 241 12.13 -12.45 0.71
CA SER A 241 11.80 -13.87 0.88
C SER A 241 10.58 -14.26 0.04
N CYS A 242 10.57 -15.51 -0.42
CA CYS A 242 9.37 -16.11 -1.00
C CYS A 242 8.52 -16.72 0.12
N GLU A 243 7.56 -15.97 0.64
CA GLU A 243 6.68 -16.42 1.73
C GLU A 243 5.28 -16.80 1.25
N VAL A 244 4.69 -15.96 0.39
CA VAL A 244 3.36 -16.15 -0.20
C VAL A 244 3.44 -15.78 -1.68
N PRO A 245 3.37 -16.75 -2.61
CA PRO A 245 3.32 -16.51 -4.05
C PRO A 245 2.12 -15.64 -4.48
N PRO A 246 2.16 -14.98 -5.66
CA PRO A 246 3.17 -15.13 -6.72
C PRO A 246 4.37 -14.18 -6.65
N PHE A 247 4.37 -13.10 -5.89
CA PHE A 247 5.50 -12.17 -5.88
C PHE A 247 6.46 -12.45 -4.72
N MET A 248 7.76 -12.26 -4.95
CA MET A 248 8.71 -12.08 -3.86
C MET A 248 8.30 -10.88 -3.01
N THR A 249 8.50 -10.96 -1.69
CA THR A 249 8.21 -9.84 -0.78
C THR A 249 9.48 -9.44 -0.06
N CYS A 250 9.69 -8.14 0.13
CA CYS A 250 10.82 -7.61 0.88
C CYS A 250 10.37 -6.86 2.13
N VAL A 251 11.13 -6.99 3.20
CA VAL A 251 10.94 -6.25 4.45
C VAL A 251 12.23 -5.54 4.80
N LYS A 252 12.11 -4.25 5.11
CA LYS A 252 13.20 -3.42 5.61
C LYS A 252 13.00 -3.13 7.10
N THR A 253 14.06 -3.24 7.89
CA THR A 253 13.99 -3.03 9.36
C THR A 253 13.76 -1.57 9.74
N THR A 254 14.28 -0.62 8.97
CA THR A 254 14.18 0.84 9.18
C THR A 254 14.17 1.59 7.84
N TYR A 255 13.60 2.80 7.81
CA TYR A 255 13.56 3.62 6.58
C TYR A 255 14.97 3.91 6.01
N SER A 256 15.93 4.24 6.88
CA SER A 256 17.35 4.42 6.54
C SER A 256 18.16 3.14 6.82
N CYS A 257 18.96 2.69 5.85
CA CYS A 257 19.99 1.69 6.13
C CYS A 257 21.31 2.41 6.46
N PRO A 258 21.98 2.11 7.58
CA PRO A 258 23.34 2.60 7.82
C PRO A 258 24.28 2.03 6.75
N ASN A 259 25.10 2.90 6.16
CA ASN A 259 26.21 2.49 5.27
C ASN A 259 27.27 1.69 6.03
#